data_AF-X6DSR0-F1
#
_entry.id   AF-X6DSR0-F1
#
_cell.length_a   1.000
_cell.length_b   1.000
_cell.length_c   1.000
_cell.angle_alpha   90.00
_cell.angle_beta   90.00
_cell.angle_gamma   90.00
#
_symmetry.space_group_name_H-M   'P 1'
#
loop_
_entity.id
_entity.type
_entity.pdbx_description
1 polymer ?
#
loop_
_entity_poly.entity_id
_entity_poly.type
_entity_poly.pdbx_seq_one_letter_code
_entity_poly.pdbx_strand_id
1 'polypeptide(L)'
;MLAILDRLPTFGPYLTGPEACLLMAAIETCFADRPQHLGSLVPKPDGLPVETLITPDFVTARAAAIVQRLAEVPAATAPRGAPPAKQRGDTTHLSTLDAEGATVAFPQKATGWRVPPSRAPAM
;
A
#
# COMPACT_ATOMS: atom_id res chain seq x y z
N MET A 1 6.49 3.62 -5.11
CA MET A 1 6.57 4.29 -3.80
C MET A 1 8.00 4.61 -3.41
N LEU A 2 8.87 3.62 -3.17
CA LEU A 2 10.26 3.87 -2.71
C LEU A 2 11.01 4.87 -3.62
N ALA A 3 10.99 4.66 -4.93
CA ALA A 3 11.61 5.58 -5.88
C ALA A 3 11.09 7.04 -5.80
N ILE A 4 9.83 7.24 -5.40
CA ILE A 4 9.26 8.58 -5.17
C ILE A 4 9.79 9.15 -3.85
N LEU A 5 9.82 8.34 -2.79
CA LEU A 5 10.34 8.74 -1.48
C LEU A 5 11.82 9.16 -1.55
N ASP A 6 12.62 8.53 -2.42
CA ASP A 6 14.02 8.91 -2.66
C ASP A 6 14.18 10.33 -3.24
N ARG A 7 13.09 10.93 -3.73
CA ARG A 7 13.05 12.30 -4.28
C ARG A 7 12.38 13.31 -3.36
N LEU A 8 11.94 12.86 -2.18
CA LEU A 8 11.30 13.69 -1.17
C LEU A 8 12.28 13.93 0.00
N PRO A 9 12.01 14.90 0.89
CA PRO A 9 12.81 15.09 2.08
C PRO A 9 12.97 13.80 2.89
N THR A 10 14.20 13.52 3.32
CA THR A 10 14.53 12.32 4.11
C THR A 10 13.82 12.35 5.45
N PHE A 11 13.27 11.20 5.86
CA PHE A 11 12.60 11.09 7.15
C PHE A 11 13.63 10.95 8.28
N GLY A 12 13.35 11.59 9.41
CA GLY A 12 14.12 11.42 10.63
C GLY A 12 13.99 10.02 11.25
N PRO A 13 14.69 9.76 12.37
CA PRO A 13 14.58 8.50 13.10
C PRO A 13 13.20 8.29 13.75
N TYR A 14 12.40 9.36 13.88
CA TYR A 14 11.03 9.32 14.38
C TYR A 14 10.12 10.06 13.41
N LEU A 15 8.96 9.48 13.12
CA LEU A 15 8.00 10.05 12.19
C LEU A 15 7.25 11.23 12.84
N THR A 16 7.43 12.42 12.30
CA THR A 16 6.69 13.63 12.66
C THR A 16 5.34 13.71 11.92
N GLY A 17 4.45 14.61 12.37
CA GLY A 17 3.17 14.85 11.69
C GLY A 17 3.31 15.23 10.21
N PRO A 18 4.17 16.21 9.85
CA PRO A 18 4.41 16.56 8.45
C PRO A 18 4.98 15.40 7.62
N GLU A 19 5.91 14.61 8.16
CA GLU A 19 6.45 13.42 7.47
C GLU A 19 5.38 12.34 7.29
N ALA A 20 4.48 12.17 8.27
CA ALA A 20 3.34 11.26 8.13
C ALA A 20 2.38 11.70 7.02
N CYS A 21 2.08 13.01 6.91
CA CYS A 21 1.29 13.55 5.80
C CYS A 21 1.97 13.34 4.45
N LEU A 22 3.28 13.53 4.39
CA LEU A 22 4.09 13.29 3.19
C LEU A 22 4.06 11.81 2.78
N LEU A 23 4.24 10.89 3.74
CA LEU A 23 4.15 9.46 3.51
C LEU A 23 2.74 9.05 3.05
N MET A 24 1.69 9.58 3.67
CA MET A 24 0.30 9.32 3.28
C MET A 24 0.01 9.82 1.86
N ALA A 25 0.47 11.02 1.51
CA ALA A 25 0.33 11.54 0.15
C ALA A 25 1.03 10.64 -0.87
N ALA A 26 2.26 10.15 -0.57
CA ALA A 26 2.97 9.21 -1.43
C ALA A 26 2.23 7.87 -1.59
N ILE A 27 1.65 7.35 -0.52
CA ILE A 27 0.83 6.13 -0.53
C ILE A 27 -0.42 6.31 -1.40
N GLU A 28 -1.17 7.39 -1.20
CA GLU A 28 -2.36 7.72 -1.98
C GLU A 28 -2.04 7.86 -3.46
N THR A 29 -0.96 8.59 -3.80
CA THR A 29 -0.48 8.72 -5.18
C THR A 29 -0.18 7.35 -5.79
N CYS A 30 0.51 6.45 -5.07
CA CYS A 30 0.80 5.11 -5.58
C CYS A 30 -0.46 4.26 -5.78
N PHE A 31 -1.46 4.37 -4.91
CA PHE A 31 -2.74 3.68 -5.08
C PHE A 31 -3.54 4.24 -6.27
N ALA A 32 -3.51 5.55 -6.47
CA ALA A 32 -4.13 6.21 -7.61
C ALA A 32 -3.47 5.77 -8.93
N ASP A 33 -2.13 5.71 -8.97
CA ASP A 33 -1.36 5.33 -10.15
C ASP A 33 -1.39 3.82 -10.46
N ARG A 34 -1.84 2.98 -9.52
CA ARG A 34 -1.89 1.52 -9.73
C ARG A 34 -2.63 1.18 -11.04
N PRO A 35 -2.05 0.35 -11.95
CA PRO A 35 -2.65 0.09 -13.27
C PRO A 35 -4.04 -0.52 -13.20
N GLN A 36 -4.32 -1.29 -12.13
CA GLN A 36 -5.53 -2.10 -11.97
C GLN A 36 -6.25 -1.82 -10.65
N HIS A 37 -7.55 -2.15 -10.61
CA HIS A 37 -8.38 -1.99 -9.41
C HIS A 37 -7.88 -2.86 -8.24
N LEU A 38 -7.95 -2.33 -7.02
CA LEU A 38 -7.43 -2.99 -5.83
C LEU A 38 -8.07 -4.37 -5.62
N GLY A 39 -7.23 -5.42 -5.53
CA GLY A 39 -7.70 -6.80 -5.36
C GLY A 39 -8.28 -7.44 -6.62
N SER A 40 -8.07 -6.83 -7.79
CA SER A 40 -8.48 -7.33 -9.10
C SER A 40 -7.31 -7.28 -10.10
N LEU A 41 -7.45 -8.05 -11.18
CA LEU A 41 -6.60 -7.95 -12.38
C LEU A 41 -7.22 -7.02 -13.45
N VAL A 42 -8.43 -6.50 -13.21
CA VAL A 42 -9.12 -5.58 -14.12
C VAL A 42 -8.37 -4.24 -14.16
N PRO A 43 -7.82 -3.84 -15.33
CA PRO A 43 -7.16 -2.55 -15.50
C PRO A 43 -8.11 -1.39 -15.20
N LYS A 44 -7.58 -0.28 -14.70
CA LYS A 44 -8.31 0.98 -14.62
C LYS A 44 -8.42 1.58 -16.03
N PRO A 45 -9.48 2.36 -16.34
CA PRO A 45 -9.61 3.04 -17.63
C PRO A 45 -8.43 3.96 -17.96
N ASP A 46 -7.81 4.56 -16.95
CA ASP A 46 -6.66 5.46 -17.01
C ASP A 46 -5.37 4.80 -16.51
N GLY A 47 -5.36 3.47 -16.37
CA GLY A 47 -4.22 2.72 -15.87
C GLY A 47 -3.04 2.76 -16.85
N LEU A 48 -1.89 3.24 -16.37
CA LEU A 48 -0.65 3.22 -17.14
C LEU A 48 0.05 1.85 -17.04
N PRO A 49 0.84 1.46 -18.04
CA PRO A 49 1.72 0.29 -17.96
C PRO A 49 2.67 0.39 -16.76
N VAL A 50 2.99 -0.75 -16.14
CA VAL A 50 3.84 -0.80 -14.94
C VAL A 50 5.22 -0.21 -15.21
N GLU A 51 5.74 -0.42 -16.42
CA GLU A 51 7.05 0.06 -16.86
C GLU A 51 7.11 1.58 -16.86
N THR A 52 6.01 2.25 -17.22
CA THR A 52 5.89 3.70 -17.17
C THR A 52 5.98 4.23 -15.74
N LEU A 53 5.35 3.53 -14.79
CA LEU A 53 5.26 3.94 -13.37
C LEU A 53 6.60 3.97 -12.64
N ILE A 54 7.63 3.32 -13.20
CA ILE A 54 8.98 3.26 -12.63
C ILE A 54 10.01 4.08 -13.41
N THR A 55 9.60 4.76 -14.49
CA THR A 55 10.51 5.63 -15.23
C THR A 55 10.97 6.81 -14.38
N PRO A 56 12.23 7.27 -14.52
CA PRO A 56 12.74 8.41 -13.76
C PRO A 56 11.88 9.68 -13.90
N ASP A 57 11.39 9.96 -15.11
CA ASP A 57 10.58 11.14 -15.40
C ASP A 57 9.22 11.08 -14.71
N PHE A 58 8.56 9.92 -14.77
CA PHE A 58 7.29 9.70 -14.08
C PHE A 58 7.44 9.85 -12.57
N VAL A 59 8.47 9.22 -12.00
CA VAL A 59 8.78 9.30 -10.56
C VAL A 59 9.04 10.75 -10.14
N THR A 60 9.81 11.50 -10.94
CA THR A 60 10.12 12.91 -10.68
C THR A 60 8.85 13.77 -10.73
N ALA A 61 8.00 13.57 -11.75
CA ALA A 61 6.73 14.28 -11.88
C ALA A 61 5.79 14.00 -10.69
N ARG A 62 5.73 12.76 -10.21
CA ARG A 62 4.91 12.39 -9.05
C ARG A 62 5.44 12.97 -7.74
N ALA A 63 6.75 12.96 -7.52
CA ALA A 63 7.34 13.62 -6.35
C ALA A 63 7.01 15.12 -6.32
N ALA A 64 7.14 15.81 -7.45
CA ALA A 64 6.80 17.23 -7.56
C ALA A 64 5.31 17.49 -7.28
N ALA A 65 4.41 16.67 -7.85
CA ALA A 65 2.98 16.79 -7.62
C ALA A 65 2.58 16.59 -6.14
N ILE A 66 3.25 15.69 -5.42
CA ILE A 66 3.03 15.50 -3.98
C ILE A 66 3.42 16.75 -3.19
N VAL A 67 4.59 17.32 -3.47
CA VAL A 67 5.06 18.55 -2.79
C VAL A 67 4.10 19.71 -3.06
N GLN A 68 3.68 19.87 -4.31
CA GLN A 68 2.71 20.90 -4.71
C GLN A 68 1.38 20.73 -3.96
N ARG A 69 0.82 19.50 -3.96
CA ARG A 69 -0.44 19.19 -3.27
C ARG A 69 -0.39 19.53 -1.78
N LEU A 70 0.72 19.23 -1.10
CA LEU A 70 0.86 19.50 0.33
C LEU A 70 1.04 21.00 0.63
N ALA A 71 1.56 21.79 -0.31
CA ALA A 71 1.64 23.24 -0.19
C ALA A 71 0.28 23.92 -0.41
N GLU A 72 -0.56 23.38 -1.30
CA GLU A 72 -1.85 23.97 -1.68
C GLU A 72 -3.00 23.63 -0.72
N VAL A 73 -2.89 22.54 0.04
CA VAL A 73 -3.96 22.10 0.96
C VAL A 73 -3.66 22.56 2.40
N PRO A 74 -4.25 23.65 2.90
CA PRO A 74 -4.33 23.86 4.35
C PRO A 74 -5.16 22.71 4.92
N ALA A 75 -4.69 22.08 6.01
CA ALA A 75 -5.24 20.86 6.62
C ALA A 75 -6.77 20.73 6.49
N ALA A 76 -7.23 20.13 5.40
CA ALA A 76 -8.65 19.99 5.12
C ALA A 76 -9.18 18.81 5.92
N THR A 77 -10.21 19.08 6.70
CA THR A 77 -10.96 18.09 7.49
C THR A 77 -11.37 16.93 6.57
N ALA A 78 -10.94 15.71 6.91
CA ALA A 78 -11.24 14.52 6.14
C ALA A 78 -12.75 14.41 5.85
N PRO A 79 -13.17 14.07 4.62
CA PRO A 79 -14.58 13.91 4.30
C PRO A 79 -15.21 12.82 5.17
N ARG A 80 -16.20 13.23 5.98
CA ARG A 80 -16.93 12.37 6.91
C ARG A 80 -17.87 11.47 6.12
N GLY A 81 -17.44 10.25 5.79
CA GLY A 81 -18.32 9.27 5.14
C GLY A 81 -17.66 8.20 4.26
N ALA A 82 -16.36 7.91 4.42
CA ALA A 82 -15.76 6.81 3.69
C ALA A 82 -16.51 5.49 4.01
N PRO A 83 -16.98 4.73 3.00
CA PRO A 83 -17.63 3.45 3.23
C PRO A 83 -16.68 2.53 4.01
N PRO A 84 -17.21 1.66 4.89
CA PRO A 84 -16.38 0.80 5.72
C PRO A 84 -15.45 -0.01 4.83
N ALA A 85 -14.15 0.06 5.13
CA ALA A 85 -13.15 -0.70 4.41
C ALA A 85 -13.55 -2.18 4.43
N LYS A 86 -13.64 -2.81 3.26
CA LYS A 86 -13.95 -4.23 3.16
C LYS A 86 -12.91 -4.99 3.98
N GLN A 87 -13.35 -5.71 5.02
CA GLN A 87 -12.45 -6.44 5.91
C GLN A 87 -11.61 -7.40 5.07
N ARG A 88 -10.30 -7.16 5.05
CA ARG A 88 -9.36 -8.06 4.40
C ARG A 88 -9.14 -9.24 5.33
N GLY A 89 -9.35 -10.45 4.83
CA GLY A 89 -8.97 -11.66 5.56
C GLY A 89 -7.48 -11.69 5.83
N ASP A 90 -7.11 -12.27 6.97
CA ASP A 90 -5.72 -12.36 7.43
C ASP A 90 -4.84 -13.08 6.40
N THR A 91 -3.59 -12.63 6.32
CA THR A 91 -2.55 -13.21 5.47
C THR A 91 -1.37 -13.57 6.35
N THR A 92 -0.89 -14.81 6.23
CA THR A 92 0.32 -15.29 6.89
C THR A 92 1.52 -15.02 5.99
N HIS A 93 2.60 -14.51 6.57
CA HIS A 93 3.87 -14.30 5.88
C HIS A 93 4.92 -15.24 6.46
N LEU A 94 5.52 -16.07 5.61
CA LEU A 94 6.65 -16.94 5.97
C LEU A 94 7.91 -16.43 5.25
N SER A 95 9.02 -16.29 6.00
CA SER A 95 10.34 -15.97 5.44
C SER A 95 11.37 -16.94 6.00
N THR A 96 12.18 -17.56 5.14
CA THR A 96 13.19 -18.56 5.53
C THR A 96 14.52 -18.29 4.83
N LEU A 97 15.62 -18.56 5.53
CA LEU A 97 17.00 -18.53 5.06
C LEU A 97 17.63 -19.87 5.45
N ASP A 98 18.21 -20.60 4.50
CA ASP A 98 18.96 -21.83 4.80
C ASP A 98 20.45 -21.56 5.09
N ALA A 99 21.20 -22.61 5.42
CA ALA A 99 22.60 -22.50 5.77
C ALA A 99 23.49 -22.12 4.57
N GLU A 100 23.03 -22.44 3.36
CA GLU A 100 23.68 -22.16 2.08
C GLU A 100 23.38 -20.76 1.56
N GLY A 101 22.46 -20.02 2.21
CA GLY A 101 22.09 -18.65 1.86
C GLY A 101 20.90 -18.54 0.91
N ALA A 102 20.20 -19.62 0.59
CA ALA A 102 18.97 -19.57 -0.18
C ALA A 102 17.86 -18.92 0.66
N THR A 103 17.06 -18.06 0.01
CA THR A 103 16.01 -17.28 0.65
C THR A 103 14.66 -17.51 0.00
N VAL A 104 13.61 -17.61 0.83
CA VAL A 104 12.22 -17.73 0.37
C VAL A 104 11.35 -16.76 1.16
N ALA A 105 10.50 -16.01 0.46
CA ALA A 105 9.44 -15.19 1.04
C ALA A 105 8.09 -15.64 0.46
N PHE A 106 7.21 -16.18 1.31
CA PHE A 106 5.94 -16.79 0.92
C PHE A 106 4.75 -16.17 1.66
N PRO A 107 3.97 -15.30 0.99
CA PRO A 107 2.70 -14.83 1.53
C PRO A 107 1.58 -15.83 1.22
N GLN A 108 0.92 -16.35 2.24
CA GLN A 108 -0.23 -17.24 2.12
C GLN A 108 -1.47 -16.58 2.71
N LYS A 109 -2.53 -16.48 1.93
CA LYS A 109 -3.84 -16.05 2.43
C LYS A 109 -4.70 -17.27 2.72
N ALA A 110 -5.17 -17.40 3.95
CA ALA A 110 -6.19 -18.39 4.27
C ALA A 110 -7.54 -17.91 3.71
N THR A 111 -8.06 -18.58 2.69
CA THR A 111 -9.44 -18.39 2.25
C THR A 111 -10.39 -19.16 3.18
N GLY A 112 -10.61 -18.61 4.38
CA GLY A 112 -11.58 -19.10 5.36
C GLY A 112 -11.09 -20.26 6.20
N TRP A 113 -10.74 -20.00 7.46
CA TRP A 113 -10.62 -21.04 8.47
C TRP A 113 -12.04 -21.38 8.98
N ARG A 114 -12.65 -22.45 8.45
CA ARG A 114 -13.80 -23.05 9.12
C ARG A 114 -13.25 -23.84 10.30
N VAL A 115 -13.37 -23.30 11.51
CA VAL A 115 -13.38 -24.16 12.71
C VAL A 115 -14.66 -24.99 12.57
N PRO A 116 -14.60 -26.32 12.38
CA PRO A 116 -15.81 -27.13 12.45
C PRO A 116 -16.38 -26.93 13.86
N PRO A 117 -17.71 -26.67 14.01
CA PRO A 117 -18.30 -26.52 15.33
C PRO A 117 -17.94 -27.76 16.15
N SER A 118 -17.45 -27.53 17.36
CA SER A 118 -17.22 -28.61 18.32
C SER A 118 -18.52 -29.40 18.45
N ARG A 119 -18.47 -30.71 18.18
CA ARG A 119 -19.58 -31.60 18.54
C ARG A 119 -19.76 -31.45 20.06
N ALA A 120 -20.85 -30.81 20.48
CA ALA A 120 -21.29 -30.89 21.86
C ALA A 120 -21.49 -32.38 22.22
N PRO A 121 -21.04 -32.83 23.41
CA PRO A 121 -21.30 -34.19 23.83
C PRO A 121 -22.82 -34.40 23.95
N ALA A 122 -23.32 -35.47 23.34
CA ALA A 122 -24.71 -35.90 23.51
C ALA A 122 -24.93 -36.29 24.98
N MET A 123 -25.91 -35.65 25.63
CA MET A 123 -26.53 -36.16 26.86
C MET A 123 -27.55 -37.24 26.53
#